data_AF-A0A919PHH2-F1
#
_entry.id   AF-A0A919PHH2-F1
#
_cell.length_a   1.000
_cell.length_b   1.000
_cell.length_c   1.000
_cell.angle_alpha   90.00
_cell.angle_beta   90.00
_cell.angle_gamma   90.00
#
_symmetry.space_group_name_H-M   'P 1'
#
loop_
_entity.id
_entity.type
_entity.pdbx_description
1 polymer ?
#
loop_
_entity_poly.entity_id
_entity_poly.type
_entity_poly.pdbx_seq_one_letter_code
_entity_poly.pdbx_strand_id
1 'polypeptide(L)'
;MTGAVAWHRSAHAYGPASDTPQHLRGLTDADPATRRAALAHLWNAVLHQGSLYPVTAPVAEVIARMLPDDRLDRVELLTYLGHVAARASYYQANPDMVSYLRRDDPEVDAFEVYWEPADEPDFVIVRRWGSGCARRATVVVPCLMPWLDAPDPAERTAALHAVACWMGLAGARLADPEPALERLISVAGDDTAEPEHRIDCVLGLAGAGADTRDLLDDTSAVIRTCAALSPAVTADPRTLRVVTDALTWPGGCDGWLRDEPPVPHGGAMLSERLVEAALRCTGDFDLLLPAALGVAEAARPWSIDATWGPLLAAAFPQPRPARLRLGAAQRAYLSALAANDTLWREQRQDRTELLDGLGLPVDRAAIQALTTAG
;
A
#
# COMPACT_ATOMS: atom_id res chain seq x y z
N MET A 1 -2.42 17.81 -26.30
CA MET A 1 -3.81 17.43 -26.63
C MET A 1 -4.05 16.05 -26.05
N THR A 2 -4.63 15.98 -24.85
CA THR A 2 -5.13 14.72 -24.30
C THR A 2 -6.42 14.37 -25.05
N GLY A 3 -6.59 13.11 -25.47
CA GLY A 3 -7.87 12.65 -26.00
C GLY A 3 -8.96 12.97 -24.98
N ALA A 4 -10.10 13.50 -25.45
CA ALA A 4 -11.20 13.84 -24.55
C ALA A 4 -11.61 12.57 -23.77
N VAL A 5 -11.53 12.62 -22.44
CA VAL A 5 -11.98 11.53 -21.57
C VAL A 5 -13.45 11.26 -21.88
N ALA A 6 -13.81 10.02 -22.19
CA ALA A 6 -15.18 9.63 -22.48
C ALA A 6 -15.98 9.46 -21.18
N TRP A 7 -16.24 10.55 -20.46
CA TRP A 7 -16.81 10.57 -19.10
C TRP A 7 -18.09 9.73 -18.94
N HIS A 8 -18.97 9.74 -19.95
CA HIS A 8 -20.22 8.98 -19.95
C HIS A 8 -20.04 7.44 -19.99
N ARG A 9 -18.86 6.96 -20.42
CA ARG A 9 -18.49 5.53 -20.44
C ARG A 9 -17.72 5.11 -19.20
N SER A 10 -17.24 6.09 -18.43
CA SER A 10 -16.60 5.89 -17.13
C SER A 10 -17.63 5.95 -16.00
N ALA A 11 -17.28 5.43 -14.83
CA ALA A 11 -18.15 5.49 -13.65
C ALA A 11 -17.46 6.09 -12.43
N HIS A 12 -18.29 6.62 -11.53
CA HIS A 12 -17.99 6.93 -10.13
C HIS A 12 -18.96 6.18 -9.21
N ALA A 13 -18.94 6.41 -7.90
CA ALA A 13 -19.76 5.67 -6.92
C ALA A 13 -21.26 5.60 -7.22
N TYR A 14 -21.82 6.65 -7.83
CA TYR A 14 -23.26 6.74 -8.11
C TYR A 14 -23.66 6.40 -9.56
N GLY A 15 -22.76 5.80 -10.35
CA GLY A 15 -23.02 5.42 -11.74
C GLY A 15 -22.19 6.18 -12.78
N PRO A 16 -22.71 6.40 -14.01
CA PRO A 16 -21.95 7.06 -15.09
C PRO A 16 -21.48 8.46 -14.71
N ALA A 17 -20.21 8.77 -14.99
CA ALA A 17 -19.57 10.02 -14.56
C ALA A 17 -19.85 11.22 -15.49
N SER A 18 -21.05 11.29 -16.08
CA SER A 18 -21.42 12.32 -17.07
C SER A 18 -21.49 13.74 -16.49
N ASP A 19 -21.73 13.86 -15.20
CA ASP A 19 -21.80 15.10 -14.41
C ASP A 19 -20.42 15.63 -13.97
N THR A 20 -19.44 14.74 -13.85
CA THR A 20 -18.10 15.03 -13.33
C THR A 20 -17.40 16.19 -14.06
N PRO A 21 -17.50 16.35 -15.40
CA PRO A 21 -16.93 17.50 -16.09
C PRO A 21 -17.51 18.85 -15.64
N GLN A 22 -18.78 18.90 -15.25
CA GLN A 22 -19.39 20.12 -14.73
C GLN A 22 -18.81 20.47 -13.36
N HIS A 23 -18.65 19.47 -12.48
CA HIS A 23 -18.02 19.67 -11.17
C HIS A 23 -16.56 20.10 -11.31
N LEU A 24 -15.78 19.53 -12.23
CA LEU A 24 -14.40 19.95 -12.48
C LEU A 24 -14.31 21.43 -12.89
N ARG A 25 -15.20 21.90 -13.77
CA ARG A 25 -15.28 23.34 -14.10
C ARG A 25 -15.67 24.19 -12.89
N GLY A 26 -16.60 23.66 -12.09
CA GLY A 26 -17.11 24.30 -10.88
C GLY A 26 -16.06 24.57 -9.80
N LEU A 27 -14.91 23.88 -9.82
CA LEU A 27 -13.79 24.13 -8.88
C LEU A 27 -13.26 25.57 -8.96
N THR A 28 -13.39 26.21 -10.12
CA THR A 28 -12.91 27.59 -10.36
C THR A 28 -14.04 28.60 -10.49
N ASP A 29 -15.27 28.21 -10.20
CA ASP A 29 -16.44 29.08 -10.33
C ASP A 29 -16.34 30.28 -9.38
N ALA A 30 -16.90 31.42 -9.78
CA ALA A 30 -16.95 32.61 -8.93
C ALA A 30 -17.85 32.38 -7.70
N ASP A 31 -18.92 31.59 -7.84
CA ASP A 31 -19.83 31.24 -6.76
C ASP A 31 -19.21 30.23 -5.77
N PRO A 32 -19.03 30.59 -4.49
CA PRO A 32 -18.52 29.69 -3.47
C PRO A 32 -19.38 28.43 -3.25
N ALA A 33 -20.69 28.50 -3.50
CA ALA A 33 -21.55 27.33 -3.35
C ALA A 33 -21.27 26.29 -4.45
N THR A 34 -21.05 26.75 -5.68
CA THR A 34 -20.62 25.91 -6.80
C THR A 34 -19.24 25.28 -6.55
N ARG A 35 -18.26 26.03 -6.04
CA ARG A 35 -16.94 25.46 -5.66
C ARG A 35 -17.06 24.38 -4.58
N ARG A 36 -17.87 24.63 -3.55
CA ARG A 36 -18.10 23.65 -2.46
C ARG A 36 -18.77 22.38 -2.98
N ALA A 37 -19.76 22.50 -3.86
CA ALA A 37 -20.41 21.35 -4.49
C ALA A 37 -19.45 20.56 -5.38
N ALA A 38 -18.56 21.25 -6.10
CA ALA A 38 -17.50 20.61 -6.88
C ALA A 38 -16.51 19.82 -6.01
N LEU A 39 -16.02 20.41 -4.91
CA LEU A 39 -15.14 19.71 -3.95
C LEU A 39 -15.86 18.52 -3.30
N ALA A 40 -17.12 18.69 -2.90
CA ALA A 40 -17.92 17.61 -2.34
C ALA A 40 -18.09 16.44 -3.33
N HIS A 41 -18.22 16.71 -4.63
CA HIS A 41 -18.30 15.66 -5.66
C HIS A 41 -17.02 14.81 -5.72
N LEU A 42 -15.84 15.43 -5.58
CA LEU A 42 -14.56 14.71 -5.60
C LEU A 42 -14.50 13.66 -4.48
N TRP A 43 -14.87 14.04 -3.26
CA TRP A 43 -14.85 13.14 -2.10
C TRP A 43 -16.02 12.16 -2.06
N ASN A 44 -17.21 12.60 -2.45
CA ASN A 44 -18.42 11.78 -2.26
C ASN A 44 -18.72 10.86 -3.44
N ALA A 45 -18.25 11.18 -4.64
CA ALA A 45 -18.51 10.35 -5.83
C ALA A 45 -17.22 9.75 -6.39
N VAL A 46 -16.16 10.56 -6.57
CA VAL A 46 -14.94 10.12 -7.26
C VAL A 46 -14.00 9.30 -6.35
N LEU A 47 -13.88 9.64 -5.07
CA LEU A 47 -13.13 8.89 -4.06
C LEU A 47 -14.04 8.51 -2.87
N HIS A 48 -15.14 7.82 -3.17
CA HIS A 48 -16.19 7.54 -2.19
C HIS A 48 -15.68 6.65 -1.05
N GLN A 49 -15.58 7.22 0.16
CA GLN A 49 -15.10 6.53 1.36
C GLN A 49 -13.73 5.85 1.14
N GLY A 50 -12.88 6.46 0.31
CA GLY A 50 -11.56 5.92 -0.04
C GLY A 50 -11.56 4.85 -1.14
N SER A 51 -12.72 4.46 -1.67
CA SER A 51 -12.82 3.53 -2.80
C SER A 51 -12.47 4.20 -4.12
N LEU A 52 -11.78 3.48 -4.99
CA LEU A 52 -11.44 3.93 -6.34
C LEU A 52 -12.51 3.54 -7.36
N TYR A 53 -12.68 4.40 -8.36
CA TYR A 53 -13.56 4.19 -9.49
C TYR A 53 -12.82 4.49 -10.80
N PRO A 54 -13.33 4.04 -11.96
CA PRO A 54 -12.62 4.25 -13.23
C PRO A 54 -12.32 5.72 -13.50
N VAL A 55 -13.21 6.61 -13.06
CA VAL A 55 -13.04 8.05 -13.25
C VAL A 55 -12.00 8.69 -12.32
N THR A 56 -11.57 8.01 -11.24
CA THR A 56 -10.66 8.60 -10.25
C THR A 56 -9.31 8.99 -10.87
N ALA A 57 -8.75 8.12 -11.69
CA ALA A 57 -7.48 8.36 -12.36
C ALA A 57 -7.52 9.59 -13.31
N PRO A 58 -8.46 9.70 -14.28
CA PRO A 58 -8.55 10.88 -15.13
C PRO A 58 -8.89 12.16 -14.35
N VAL A 59 -9.69 12.09 -13.28
CA VAL A 59 -9.97 13.26 -12.42
C VAL A 59 -8.69 13.76 -11.74
N ALA A 60 -7.88 12.87 -11.18
CA ALA A 60 -6.62 13.26 -10.52
C ALA A 60 -5.65 13.96 -11.49
N GLU A 61 -5.54 13.47 -12.73
CA GLU A 61 -4.74 14.15 -13.76
C GLU A 61 -5.27 15.55 -14.10
N VAL A 62 -6.59 15.70 -14.26
CA VAL A 62 -7.19 17.01 -14.55
C VAL A 62 -6.94 17.98 -13.40
N ILE A 63 -7.17 17.56 -12.15
CA ILE A 63 -6.92 18.40 -10.97
C ILE A 63 -5.46 18.82 -10.89
N ALA A 64 -4.52 17.89 -11.06
CA ALA A 64 -3.09 18.20 -11.02
C ALA A 64 -2.70 19.28 -12.04
N ARG A 65 -3.25 19.22 -13.26
CA ARG A 65 -3.02 20.23 -14.30
C ARG A 65 -3.68 21.57 -14.00
N MET A 66 -4.74 21.60 -13.18
CA MET A 66 -5.47 22.81 -12.82
C MET A 66 -4.80 23.60 -11.70
N LEU A 67 -3.94 22.98 -10.88
CA LEU A 67 -3.33 23.60 -9.69
C LEU A 67 -2.78 25.04 -9.87
N PRO A 68 -2.21 25.45 -11.03
CA PRO A 68 -1.76 26.82 -11.24
C PRO A 68 -2.86 27.90 -11.17
N ASP A 69 -4.14 27.54 -11.26
CA ASP A 69 -5.26 28.49 -11.16
C ASP A 69 -5.40 28.98 -9.71
N ASP A 70 -5.43 30.30 -9.52
CA ASP A 70 -5.45 30.96 -8.22
C ASP A 70 -6.82 30.98 -7.54
N ARG A 71 -7.87 30.59 -8.26
CA ARG A 71 -9.23 30.47 -7.71
C ARG A 71 -9.46 29.17 -6.95
N LEU A 72 -8.53 28.23 -7.04
CA LEU A 72 -8.64 26.91 -6.43
C LEU A 72 -8.37 26.94 -4.94
N ASP A 73 -9.08 26.08 -4.22
CA ASP A 73 -8.66 25.66 -2.88
C ASP A 73 -7.53 24.63 -3.01
N ARG A 74 -6.29 25.12 -3.13
CA ARG A 74 -5.15 24.25 -3.45
C ARG A 74 -4.81 23.29 -2.33
N VAL A 75 -4.94 23.71 -1.07
CA VAL A 75 -4.69 22.84 0.09
C VAL A 75 -5.62 21.62 0.02
N GLU A 76 -6.91 21.85 -0.22
CA GLU A 76 -7.90 20.78 -0.34
C GLU A 76 -7.61 19.86 -1.54
N LEU A 77 -7.23 20.42 -2.69
CA LEU A 77 -6.95 19.63 -3.89
C LEU A 77 -5.64 18.85 -3.82
N LEU A 78 -4.59 19.42 -3.21
CA LEU A 78 -3.34 18.71 -2.95
C LEU A 78 -3.59 17.55 -1.95
N THR A 79 -4.39 17.80 -0.91
CA THR A 79 -4.82 16.76 0.04
C THR A 79 -5.58 15.64 -0.67
N TYR A 80 -6.56 16.00 -1.52
CA TYR A 80 -7.29 15.04 -2.35
C TYR A 80 -6.35 14.19 -3.22
N LEU A 81 -5.38 14.82 -3.90
CA LEU A 81 -4.40 14.09 -4.72
C LEU A 81 -3.54 13.13 -3.91
N GLY A 82 -3.15 13.49 -2.68
CA GLY A 82 -2.46 12.59 -1.75
C GLY A 82 -3.31 11.38 -1.38
N HIS A 83 -4.58 11.60 -1.01
CA HIS A 83 -5.52 10.52 -0.68
C HIS A 83 -5.76 9.57 -1.87
N VAL A 84 -5.90 10.10 -3.08
CA VAL A 84 -6.03 9.28 -4.29
C VAL A 84 -4.82 8.37 -4.46
N ALA A 85 -3.60 8.89 -4.35
CA ALA A 85 -2.39 8.08 -4.55
C ALA A 85 -2.14 7.06 -3.43
N ALA A 86 -2.44 7.42 -2.19
CA ALA A 86 -2.34 6.49 -1.06
C ALA A 86 -3.33 5.32 -1.23
N ARG A 87 -4.61 5.61 -1.55
CA ARG A 87 -5.62 4.57 -1.82
C ARG A 87 -5.28 3.78 -3.09
N ALA A 88 -4.79 4.42 -4.15
CA ALA A 88 -4.28 3.71 -5.33
C ALA A 88 -3.15 2.74 -4.98
N SER A 89 -2.25 3.11 -4.07
CA SER A 89 -1.19 2.20 -3.61
C SER A 89 -1.77 0.98 -2.90
N TYR A 90 -2.81 1.16 -2.07
CA TYR A 90 -3.55 0.07 -1.43
C TYR A 90 -4.15 -0.92 -2.44
N TYR A 91 -4.95 -0.41 -3.36
CA TYR A 91 -5.57 -1.24 -4.41
C TYR A 91 -4.55 -1.81 -5.41
N GLN A 92 -3.37 -1.19 -5.52
CA GLN A 92 -2.28 -1.71 -6.34
C GLN A 92 -1.55 -2.84 -5.62
N ALA A 93 -1.37 -2.79 -4.30
CA ALA A 93 -0.63 -3.78 -3.53
C ALA A 93 -1.43 -5.09 -3.34
N ASN A 94 -2.75 -5.01 -3.20
CA ASN A 94 -3.62 -6.16 -2.95
C ASN A 94 -4.22 -6.73 -4.26
N PRO A 95 -3.68 -7.83 -4.83
CA PRO A 95 -4.18 -8.40 -6.08
C PRO A 95 -5.54 -9.11 -5.96
N ASP A 96 -5.96 -9.45 -4.74
CA ASP A 96 -7.23 -10.16 -4.49
C ASP A 96 -8.42 -9.19 -4.47
N MET A 97 -8.14 -7.89 -4.37
CA MET A 97 -9.12 -6.83 -4.55
C MET A 97 -9.48 -6.70 -6.04
N VAL A 98 -10.54 -7.41 -6.41
CA VAL A 98 -11.14 -7.38 -7.75
C VAL A 98 -12.41 -6.54 -7.79
N SER A 99 -12.75 -5.96 -8.94
CA SER A 99 -14.05 -5.32 -9.16
C SER A 99 -14.51 -5.45 -10.61
N TYR A 100 -15.82 -5.28 -10.81
CA TYR A 100 -16.43 -5.24 -12.14
C TYR A 100 -16.12 -3.91 -12.82
N LEU A 101 -15.73 -3.99 -14.09
CA LEU A 101 -15.48 -2.85 -14.96
C LEU A 101 -16.21 -3.07 -16.28
N ARG A 102 -16.84 -2.03 -16.81
CA ARG A 102 -17.45 -2.08 -18.14
C ARG A 102 -16.35 -2.27 -19.18
N ARG A 103 -16.54 -3.19 -20.13
CA ARG A 103 -15.61 -3.40 -21.25
C ARG A 103 -15.40 -2.17 -22.11
N ASP A 104 -16.43 -1.33 -22.18
CA ASP A 104 -16.41 -0.10 -22.94
C ASP A 104 -15.85 1.08 -22.13
N ASP A 105 -15.36 0.89 -20.91
CA ASP A 105 -14.71 1.94 -20.13
C ASP A 105 -13.43 2.42 -20.84
N PRO A 106 -13.19 3.74 -20.98
CA PRO A 106 -11.99 4.26 -21.64
C PRO A 106 -10.68 3.87 -20.94
N GLU A 107 -10.75 3.49 -19.66
CA GLU A 107 -9.61 3.05 -18.87
C GLU A 107 -9.52 1.52 -18.78
N VAL A 108 -10.28 0.72 -19.54
CA VAL A 108 -10.22 -0.76 -19.41
C VAL A 108 -8.80 -1.32 -19.58
N ASP A 109 -8.04 -0.80 -20.56
CA ASP A 109 -6.64 -1.18 -20.82
C ASP A 109 -5.69 -0.81 -19.68
N ALA A 110 -6.20 -0.07 -18.70
CA ALA A 110 -5.45 0.29 -17.53
C ALA A 110 -5.13 -0.87 -16.62
N PHE A 111 -6.12 -1.75 -16.50
CA PHE A 111 -6.24 -2.69 -15.41
C PHE A 111 -5.85 -4.08 -15.88
N GLU A 112 -5.57 -4.93 -14.91
CA GLU A 112 -5.30 -6.33 -15.21
C GLU A 112 -6.62 -7.09 -15.20
N VAL A 113 -7.03 -7.65 -16.35
CA VAL A 113 -8.21 -8.51 -16.44
C VAL A 113 -7.92 -9.82 -15.70
N TYR A 114 -8.67 -10.05 -14.62
CA TYR A 114 -8.57 -11.25 -13.80
C TYR A 114 -9.49 -12.35 -14.32
N TRP A 115 -10.72 -11.99 -14.69
CA TRP A 115 -11.71 -12.94 -15.18
C TRP A 115 -12.75 -12.27 -16.08
N GLU A 116 -13.31 -13.05 -17.00
CA GLU A 116 -14.35 -12.61 -17.91
C GLU A 116 -15.64 -13.42 -17.66
N PRO A 117 -16.68 -12.82 -17.05
CA PRO A 117 -17.94 -13.51 -16.80
C PRO A 117 -18.64 -13.86 -18.12
N ALA A 118 -18.98 -15.14 -18.29
CA ALA A 118 -19.71 -15.61 -19.46
C ALA A 118 -21.14 -15.04 -19.55
N ASP A 119 -21.78 -14.82 -18.39
CA ASP A 119 -23.18 -14.36 -18.30
C ASP A 119 -23.32 -12.82 -18.33
N GLU A 120 -22.21 -12.08 -18.24
CA GLU A 120 -22.18 -10.60 -18.23
C GLU A 120 -21.17 -10.06 -19.26
N PRO A 121 -21.44 -10.19 -20.58
CA PRO A 121 -20.45 -9.91 -21.63
C PRO A 121 -20.03 -8.44 -21.70
N ASP A 122 -20.82 -7.51 -21.15
CA ASP A 122 -20.50 -6.08 -21.11
C ASP A 122 -19.47 -5.72 -20.01
N PHE A 123 -19.11 -6.67 -19.14
CA PHE A 123 -18.21 -6.46 -18.02
C PHE A 123 -17.00 -7.39 -18.06
N VAL A 124 -15.95 -6.94 -17.40
CA VAL A 124 -14.75 -7.72 -17.04
C VAL A 124 -14.49 -7.54 -15.56
N ILE A 125 -13.97 -8.58 -14.91
CA ILE A 125 -13.46 -8.46 -13.54
C ILE A 125 -11.98 -8.12 -13.63
N VAL A 126 -11.61 -6.98 -13.07
CA VAL A 126 -10.24 -6.47 -13.10
C VAL A 126 -9.65 -6.38 -11.69
N ARG A 127 -8.33 -6.51 -11.61
CA ARG A 127 -7.50 -6.29 -10.40
C ARG A 127 -6.48 -5.19 -10.63
N ARG A 128 -5.68 -4.90 -9.59
CA ARG A 128 -4.68 -3.81 -9.58
C ARG A 128 -5.33 -2.47 -9.91
N TRP A 129 -6.37 -2.13 -9.16
CA TRP A 129 -7.20 -0.94 -9.38
C TRP A 129 -6.45 0.39 -9.28
N GLY A 130 -5.29 0.41 -8.62
CA GLY A 130 -4.40 1.58 -8.60
C GLY A 130 -3.67 1.87 -9.91
N SER A 131 -3.63 0.92 -10.85
CA SER A 131 -2.84 1.00 -12.10
C SER A 131 -3.19 2.21 -12.97
N GLY A 132 -4.46 2.58 -13.07
CA GLY A 132 -4.92 3.77 -13.77
C GLY A 132 -4.31 5.06 -13.22
N CYS A 133 -4.19 5.16 -11.89
CA CYS A 133 -3.49 6.26 -11.23
C CYS A 133 -1.98 6.14 -11.45
N ALA A 134 -1.38 4.96 -11.24
CA ALA A 134 0.06 4.76 -11.39
C ALA A 134 0.60 5.18 -12.77
N ARG A 135 -0.13 4.94 -13.86
CA ARG A 135 0.26 5.42 -15.21
C ARG A 135 0.29 6.95 -15.31
N ARG A 136 -0.60 7.64 -14.61
CA ARG A 136 -0.72 9.10 -14.60
C ARG A 136 0.28 9.79 -13.68
N ALA A 137 1.03 9.04 -12.87
CA ALA A 137 2.09 9.62 -12.05
C ALA A 137 3.10 10.43 -12.88
N THR A 138 3.37 10.00 -14.12
CA THR A 138 4.22 10.72 -15.10
C THR A 138 3.74 12.13 -15.44
N VAL A 139 2.46 12.42 -15.22
CA VAL A 139 1.86 13.75 -15.38
C VAL A 139 1.68 14.42 -14.01
N VAL A 140 1.15 13.69 -13.03
CA VAL A 140 0.75 14.26 -11.75
C VAL A 140 1.96 14.71 -10.93
N VAL A 141 3.03 13.91 -10.86
CA VAL A 141 4.23 14.26 -10.06
C VAL A 141 4.84 15.59 -10.52
N PRO A 142 5.13 15.81 -11.83
CA PRO A 142 5.61 17.12 -12.30
C PRO A 142 4.70 18.30 -11.98
N CYS A 143 3.38 18.10 -11.95
CA CYS A 143 2.41 19.15 -11.58
C CYS A 143 2.42 19.47 -10.08
N LEU A 144 2.82 18.53 -9.22
CA LEU A 144 2.91 18.72 -7.77
C LEU A 144 4.21 19.42 -7.35
N MET A 145 5.31 19.18 -8.07
CA MET A 145 6.66 19.67 -7.70
C MET A 145 6.74 21.17 -7.36
N PRO A 146 6.13 22.10 -8.14
CA PRO A 146 6.22 23.54 -7.82
C PRO A 146 5.65 23.92 -6.45
N TRP A 147 4.75 23.11 -5.91
CA TRP A 147 4.05 23.39 -4.65
C TRP A 147 4.85 22.99 -3.41
N LEU A 148 5.97 22.26 -3.58
CA LEU A 148 6.90 21.96 -2.48
C LEU A 148 7.58 23.24 -1.94
N ASP A 149 7.61 24.30 -2.75
CA ASP A 149 8.15 25.61 -2.41
C ASP A 149 7.07 26.70 -2.36
N ALA A 150 5.80 26.30 -2.23
CA ALA A 150 4.68 27.24 -2.12
C ALA A 150 4.89 28.23 -0.96
N PRO A 151 4.49 29.51 -1.09
CA PRO A 151 4.59 30.47 0.01
C PRO A 151 3.78 30.05 1.25
N ASP A 152 2.60 29.46 1.03
CA ASP A 152 1.73 28.95 2.08
C ASP A 152 2.28 27.62 2.64
N PRO A 153 2.59 27.55 3.96
CA PRO A 153 3.01 26.31 4.60
C PRO A 153 2.02 25.16 4.44
N ALA A 154 0.71 25.43 4.42
CA ALA A 154 -0.31 24.40 4.26
C ALA A 154 -0.27 23.77 2.86
N GLU A 155 -0.05 24.59 1.83
CA GLU A 155 0.17 24.09 0.45
C GLU A 155 1.45 23.24 0.39
N ARG A 156 2.55 23.68 1.01
CA ARG A 156 3.80 22.89 1.04
C ARG A 156 3.63 21.53 1.70
N THR A 157 2.97 21.48 2.86
CA THR A 157 2.72 20.22 3.58
C THR A 157 1.84 19.29 2.76
N ALA A 158 0.73 19.78 2.21
CA ALA A 158 -0.16 18.97 1.38
C ALA A 158 0.54 18.48 0.10
N ALA A 159 1.37 19.32 -0.52
CA ALA A 159 2.18 18.96 -1.68
C ALA A 159 3.23 17.89 -1.35
N LEU A 160 3.92 18.01 -0.21
CA LEU A 160 4.92 17.02 0.22
C LEU A 160 4.30 15.65 0.41
N HIS A 161 3.18 15.59 1.13
CA HIS A 161 2.42 14.36 1.32
C HIS A 161 1.96 13.78 -0.03
N ALA A 162 1.38 14.60 -0.90
CA ALA A 162 0.95 14.16 -2.23
C ALA A 162 2.12 13.62 -3.07
N VAL A 163 3.25 14.33 -3.13
CA VAL A 163 4.45 13.87 -3.86
C VAL A 163 4.92 12.53 -3.30
N ALA A 164 5.03 12.38 -1.98
CA ALA A 164 5.43 11.10 -1.36
C ALA A 164 4.48 9.95 -1.74
N CYS A 165 3.16 10.17 -1.68
CA CYS A 165 2.15 9.18 -2.09
C CYS A 165 2.26 8.82 -3.57
N TRP A 166 2.40 9.80 -4.46
CA TRP A 166 2.49 9.56 -5.91
C TRP A 166 3.82 8.92 -6.32
N MET A 167 4.93 9.26 -5.67
CA MET A 167 6.22 8.59 -5.85
C MET A 167 6.15 7.12 -5.43
N GLY A 168 5.56 6.85 -4.26
CA GLY A 168 5.36 5.49 -3.75
C GLY A 168 4.44 4.64 -4.64
N LEU A 169 3.44 5.26 -5.28
CA LEU A 169 2.55 4.60 -6.23
C LEU A 169 3.22 4.31 -7.59
N ALA A 170 4.01 5.26 -8.10
CA ALA A 170 4.57 5.19 -9.43
C ALA A 170 5.55 4.02 -9.58
N GLY A 171 6.38 3.79 -8.55
CA GLY A 171 7.55 2.92 -8.64
C GLY A 171 8.50 3.40 -9.75
N ALA A 172 9.09 2.46 -10.49
CA ALA A 172 10.04 2.74 -11.58
C ALA A 172 9.41 3.31 -12.88
N ARG A 173 8.18 3.86 -12.84
CA ARG A 173 7.46 4.36 -14.03
C ARG A 173 7.81 5.79 -14.44
N LEU A 174 8.41 6.56 -13.54
CA LEU A 174 8.76 7.95 -13.82
C LEU A 174 10.02 8.02 -14.68
N ALA A 175 10.02 8.89 -15.68
CA ALA A 175 11.15 9.07 -16.58
C ALA A 175 12.29 9.90 -15.95
N ASP A 176 11.95 10.80 -15.02
CA ASP A 176 12.87 11.71 -14.33
C ASP A 176 12.45 11.82 -12.84
N PRO A 177 12.57 10.73 -12.05
CA PRO A 177 12.21 10.72 -10.64
C PRO A 177 13.15 11.52 -9.74
N GLU A 178 14.37 11.81 -10.20
CA GLU A 178 15.48 12.34 -9.39
C GLU A 178 15.12 13.61 -8.62
N PRO A 179 14.50 14.65 -9.21
CA PRO A 179 14.17 15.87 -8.46
C PRO A 179 13.20 15.62 -7.30
N ALA A 180 12.25 14.72 -7.48
CA ALA A 180 11.32 14.35 -6.43
C ALA A 180 12.01 13.50 -5.35
N LEU A 181 12.84 12.53 -5.75
CA LEU A 181 13.61 11.70 -4.83
C LEU A 181 14.57 12.54 -3.97
N GLU A 182 15.31 13.47 -4.56
CA GLU A 182 16.21 14.39 -3.86
C GLU A 182 15.45 15.19 -2.79
N ARG A 183 14.24 15.66 -3.12
CA ARG A 183 13.44 16.42 -2.18
C ARG A 183 12.94 15.56 -1.01
N LEU A 184 12.50 14.33 -1.28
CA LEU A 184 12.09 13.39 -0.23
C LEU A 184 13.27 12.96 0.65
N ILE A 185 14.45 12.68 0.06
CA ILE A 185 15.68 12.35 0.80
C ILE A 185 16.06 13.48 1.73
N SER A 186 16.05 14.73 1.22
CA SER A 186 16.38 15.91 2.01
C SER A 186 15.49 16.07 3.24
N VAL A 187 14.17 15.87 3.12
CA VAL A 187 13.25 16.00 4.26
C VAL A 187 13.35 14.79 5.19
N ALA A 188 13.48 13.57 4.66
CA ALA A 188 13.61 12.36 5.46
C ALA A 188 14.84 12.39 6.40
N GLY A 189 15.96 12.93 5.92
CA GLY A 189 17.21 13.07 6.68
C GLY A 189 17.33 14.33 7.56
N ASP A 190 16.34 15.23 7.53
CA ASP A 190 16.36 16.45 8.35
C ASP A 190 15.74 16.17 9.73
N ASP A 191 16.58 16.02 10.75
CA ASP A 191 16.15 15.81 12.14
C ASP A 191 15.37 16.99 12.74
N THR A 192 15.37 18.15 12.09
CA THR A 192 14.57 19.32 12.51
C THR A 192 13.19 19.37 11.85
N ALA A 193 12.93 18.54 10.85
CA ALA A 193 11.62 18.44 10.21
C ALA A 193 10.60 17.73 11.13
N GLU A 194 9.32 18.07 10.95
CA GLU A 194 8.22 17.42 11.68
C GLU A 194 8.23 15.90 11.45
N PRO A 195 8.05 15.07 12.50
CA PRO A 195 8.14 13.61 12.39
C PRO A 195 7.24 13.01 11.30
N GLU A 196 6.01 13.51 11.14
CA GLU A 196 5.08 13.05 10.10
C GLU A 196 5.61 13.30 8.68
N HIS A 197 6.23 14.45 8.42
CA HIS A 197 6.79 14.77 7.11
C HIS A 197 7.94 13.84 6.77
N ARG A 198 8.79 13.53 7.76
CA ARG A 198 9.88 12.56 7.60
C ARG A 198 9.33 11.17 7.28
N ILE A 199 8.33 10.70 8.03
CA ILE A 199 7.68 9.40 7.81
C ILE A 199 7.11 9.30 6.40
N ASP A 200 6.35 10.31 5.95
CA ASP A 200 5.78 10.35 4.61
C ASP A 200 6.89 10.24 3.55
N CYS A 201 7.96 11.02 3.70
CA CYS A 201 9.07 10.99 2.76
C CYS A 201 9.76 9.62 2.71
N VAL A 202 10.02 9.00 3.87
CA VAL A 202 10.68 7.68 3.93
C VAL A 202 9.79 6.61 3.29
N LEU A 203 8.48 6.64 3.54
CA LEU A 203 7.54 5.70 2.94
C LEU A 203 7.39 5.92 1.43
N GLY A 204 7.39 7.18 0.97
CA GLY A 204 7.42 7.51 -0.45
C GLY A 204 8.68 6.98 -1.14
N LEU A 205 9.85 7.15 -0.51
CA LEU A 205 11.13 6.60 -0.97
C LEU A 205 11.12 5.07 -1.04
N ALA A 206 10.63 4.41 0.02
CA ALA A 206 10.52 2.95 0.08
C ALA A 206 9.59 2.41 -1.01
N GLY A 207 8.42 3.02 -1.21
CA GLY A 207 7.48 2.63 -2.27
C GLY A 207 8.04 2.88 -3.68
N ALA A 208 8.84 3.93 -3.86
CA ALA A 208 9.54 4.21 -5.12
C ALA A 208 10.70 3.22 -5.38
N GLY A 209 11.11 2.43 -4.40
CA GLY A 209 12.27 1.53 -4.48
C GLY A 209 13.61 2.25 -4.40
N ALA A 210 13.65 3.44 -3.79
CA ALA A 210 14.86 4.24 -3.64
C ALA A 210 15.79 3.68 -2.56
N ASP A 211 17.09 3.96 -2.65
CA ASP A 211 18.05 3.60 -1.61
C ASP A 211 17.80 4.42 -0.33
N THR A 212 17.42 3.74 0.75
CA THR A 212 17.13 4.32 2.07
C THR A 212 18.20 3.93 3.11
N ARG A 213 19.36 3.42 2.67
CA ARG A 213 20.39 2.81 3.53
C ARG A 213 20.86 3.71 4.66
N ASP A 214 20.95 5.02 4.42
CA ASP A 214 21.44 5.99 5.40
C ASP A 214 20.46 6.20 6.56
N LEU A 215 19.19 5.86 6.36
CA LEU A 215 18.13 5.98 7.37
C LEU A 215 17.98 4.71 8.23
N LEU A 216 18.74 3.64 7.95
CA LEU A 216 18.69 2.40 8.74
C LEU A 216 19.32 2.52 10.14
N ASP A 217 20.08 3.59 10.40
CA ASP A 217 20.65 3.90 11.71
C ASP A 217 20.05 5.17 12.33
N ASP A 218 18.92 5.65 11.78
CA ASP A 218 18.20 6.83 12.29
C ASP A 218 17.86 6.69 13.78
N THR A 219 17.83 7.79 14.53
CA THR A 219 17.52 7.75 15.97
C THR A 219 16.08 7.30 16.24
N SER A 220 15.14 7.60 15.33
CA SER A 220 13.75 7.19 15.40
C SER A 220 13.55 5.75 14.91
N ALA A 221 13.00 4.91 15.78
CA ALA A 221 12.67 3.52 15.42
C ALA A 221 11.65 3.43 14.27
N VAL A 222 10.70 4.38 14.19
CA VAL A 222 9.71 4.43 13.11
C VAL A 222 10.37 4.74 11.78
N ILE A 223 11.33 5.68 11.75
CA ILE A 223 12.06 6.05 10.52
C ILE A 223 12.90 4.88 10.02
N ARG A 224 13.68 4.23 10.90
CA ARG A 224 14.45 3.02 10.53
C ARG A 224 13.54 1.94 9.94
N THR A 225 12.39 1.72 10.57
CA THR A 225 11.42 0.70 10.17
C THR A 225 10.80 1.02 8.81
N CYS A 226 10.41 2.27 8.57
CA CYS A 226 9.91 2.70 7.26
C CYS A 226 11.01 2.59 6.19
N ALA A 227 12.25 2.94 6.52
CA ALA A 227 13.39 2.84 5.60
C ALA A 227 13.65 1.38 5.18
N ALA A 228 13.56 0.45 6.12
CA ALA A 228 13.74 -0.98 5.89
C ALA A 228 12.69 -1.62 4.96
N LEU A 229 11.58 -0.93 4.68
CA LEU A 229 10.59 -1.39 3.69
C LEU A 229 11.09 -1.29 2.25
N SER A 230 12.09 -0.45 1.98
CA SER A 230 12.60 -0.29 0.60
C SER A 230 13.23 -1.59 0.09
N PRO A 231 12.86 -2.06 -1.11
CA PRO A 231 13.52 -3.21 -1.73
C PRO A 231 15.02 -2.96 -1.99
N ALA A 232 15.47 -1.72 -2.12
CA ALA A 232 16.87 -1.38 -2.40
C ALA A 232 17.83 -1.72 -1.24
N VAL A 233 17.32 -1.81 -0.01
CA VAL A 233 18.12 -2.12 1.18
C VAL A 233 18.02 -3.58 1.63
N THR A 234 17.35 -4.43 0.86
CA THR A 234 17.15 -5.86 1.17
C THR A 234 18.46 -6.60 1.48
N ALA A 235 19.53 -6.29 0.74
CA ALA A 235 20.84 -6.93 0.92
C ALA A 235 21.68 -6.34 2.07
N ASP A 236 21.23 -5.24 2.69
CA ASP A 236 21.93 -4.65 3.83
C ASP A 236 21.67 -5.50 5.09
N PRO A 237 22.71 -5.96 5.82
CA PRO A 237 22.53 -6.83 6.98
C PRO A 237 21.79 -6.15 8.14
N ARG A 238 21.68 -4.81 8.16
CA ARG A 238 20.91 -4.08 9.17
C ARG A 238 19.41 -4.20 8.93
N THR A 239 18.96 -4.39 7.69
CA THR A 239 17.54 -4.41 7.31
C THR A 239 16.78 -5.50 8.05
N LEU A 240 17.25 -6.75 7.99
CA LEU A 240 16.57 -7.86 8.68
C LEU A 240 16.49 -7.64 10.20
N ARG A 241 17.53 -7.04 10.79
CA ARG A 241 17.53 -6.71 12.23
C ARG A 241 16.46 -5.67 12.55
N VAL A 242 16.40 -4.56 11.82
CA VAL A 242 15.39 -3.50 12.01
C VAL A 242 13.97 -4.06 11.84
N VAL A 243 13.75 -4.86 10.81
CA VAL A 243 12.45 -5.50 10.55
C VAL A 243 12.06 -6.45 11.70
N THR A 244 13.01 -7.25 12.19
CA THR A 244 12.81 -8.16 13.31
C THR A 244 12.50 -7.41 14.60
N ASP A 245 13.24 -6.34 14.90
CA ASP A 245 13.03 -5.51 16.09
C ASP A 245 11.61 -4.91 16.10
N ALA A 246 11.12 -4.45 14.94
CA ALA A 246 9.76 -3.92 14.81
C ALA A 246 8.67 -5.00 14.94
N LEU A 247 8.85 -6.17 14.31
CA LEU A 247 7.89 -7.28 14.39
C LEU A 247 7.83 -7.96 15.77
N THR A 248 8.88 -7.80 16.58
CA THR A 248 8.95 -8.32 17.96
C THR A 248 8.64 -7.25 19.01
N TRP A 249 8.25 -6.04 18.59
CA TRP A 249 7.96 -4.95 19.51
C TRP A 249 6.80 -5.28 20.47
N PRO A 250 6.96 -5.09 21.80
CA PRO A 250 5.89 -5.30 22.75
C PRO A 250 4.66 -4.44 22.44
N GLY A 251 3.51 -5.09 22.20
CA GLY A 251 2.27 -4.42 21.82
C GLY A 251 2.06 -4.23 20.31
N GLY A 252 3.02 -4.67 19.48
CA GLY A 252 2.94 -4.62 18.02
C GLY A 252 3.34 -3.27 17.41
N CYS A 253 3.59 -3.28 16.10
CA CYS A 253 4.02 -2.10 15.33
C CYS A 253 2.89 -1.42 14.55
N ASP A 254 1.72 -2.04 14.42
CA ASP A 254 0.64 -1.54 13.55
C ASP A 254 0.03 -0.21 14.00
N GLY A 255 0.22 0.17 15.26
CA GLY A 255 -0.20 1.48 15.78
C GLY A 255 0.85 2.60 15.65
N TRP A 256 2.00 2.35 15.00
CA TRP A 256 3.08 3.35 14.90
C TRP A 256 2.81 4.44 13.86
N LEU A 257 1.97 4.14 12.87
CA LEU A 257 1.62 5.06 11.79
C LEU A 257 0.18 5.55 12.00
N ARG A 258 -0.09 6.81 11.63
CA ARG A 258 -1.45 7.35 11.65
C ARG A 258 -2.22 6.82 10.43
N ASP A 259 -3.50 6.52 10.62
CA ASP A 259 -4.38 6.09 9.53
C ASP A 259 -4.92 7.26 8.68
N GLU A 260 -4.94 8.48 9.24
CA GLU A 260 -5.46 9.69 8.59
C GLU A 260 -4.48 10.87 8.71
N PRO A 261 -4.08 11.51 7.59
CA PRO A 261 -4.34 11.07 6.21
C PRO A 261 -3.66 9.71 5.92
N PRO A 262 -4.15 8.94 4.94
CA PRO A 262 -3.56 7.64 4.60
C PRO A 262 -2.11 7.82 4.14
N VAL A 263 -1.19 7.07 4.73
CA VAL A 263 0.25 7.23 4.48
C VAL A 263 0.67 6.82 3.07
N PRO A 264 1.77 7.40 2.54
CA PRO A 264 2.44 6.90 1.33
C PRO A 264 2.75 5.41 1.46
N HIS A 265 2.68 4.68 0.34
CA HIS A 265 2.92 3.23 0.33
C HIS A 265 2.03 2.47 1.35
N GLY A 266 0.90 3.06 1.75
CA GLY A 266 -0.06 2.53 2.72
C GLY A 266 -1.05 1.61 2.04
N GLY A 267 -0.69 0.34 1.90
CA GLY A 267 -1.55 -0.69 1.33
C GLY A 267 -1.97 -1.81 2.27
N ALA A 268 -1.42 -1.81 3.47
CA ALA A 268 -1.41 -2.95 4.36
C ALA A 268 -1.03 -2.47 5.77
N MET A 269 -1.29 -3.31 6.78
CA MET A 269 -0.77 -3.10 8.12
C MET A 269 0.78 -3.02 8.06
N LEU A 270 1.41 -2.34 9.02
CA LEU A 270 2.87 -2.21 9.01
C LEU A 270 3.52 -3.59 9.17
N SER A 271 2.96 -4.46 10.00
CA SER A 271 3.38 -5.84 10.21
C SER A 271 3.37 -6.67 8.93
N GLU A 272 2.34 -6.52 8.09
CA GLU A 272 2.23 -7.20 6.78
C GLU A 272 3.39 -6.78 5.86
N ARG A 273 3.65 -5.47 5.76
CA ARG A 273 4.76 -4.93 4.95
C ARG A 273 6.12 -5.38 5.47
N LEU A 274 6.27 -5.47 6.79
CA LEU A 274 7.49 -5.94 7.44
C LEU A 274 7.71 -7.43 7.25
N VAL A 275 6.66 -8.25 7.25
CA VAL A 275 6.76 -9.68 6.90
C VAL A 275 7.25 -9.84 5.47
N GLU A 276 6.69 -9.08 4.52
CA GLU A 276 7.15 -9.09 3.13
C GLU A 276 8.63 -8.67 3.03
N ALA A 277 9.03 -7.61 3.75
CA ALA A 277 10.42 -7.17 3.80
C ALA A 277 11.37 -8.23 4.39
N ALA A 278 10.97 -8.91 5.47
CA ALA A 278 11.76 -9.99 6.08
C ALA A 278 12.00 -11.14 5.09
N LEU A 279 10.93 -11.57 4.39
CA LEU A 279 10.99 -12.65 3.40
C LEU A 279 11.85 -12.29 2.18
N ARG A 280 11.94 -11.00 1.81
CA ARG A 280 12.88 -10.54 0.78
C ARG A 280 14.34 -10.62 1.25
N CYS A 281 14.61 -10.39 2.53
CA CYS A 281 15.98 -10.32 3.07
C CYS A 281 16.71 -11.67 3.05
N THR A 282 15.99 -12.78 3.25
CA THR A 282 16.62 -14.11 3.37
C THR A 282 15.66 -15.24 3.04
N GLY A 283 16.18 -16.30 2.44
CA GLY A 283 15.50 -17.59 2.30
C GLY A 283 15.78 -18.58 3.45
N ASP A 284 16.65 -18.21 4.39
CA ASP A 284 16.97 -19.02 5.57
C ASP A 284 15.96 -18.75 6.70
N PHE A 285 15.12 -19.75 6.99
CA PHE A 285 14.09 -19.63 8.02
C PHE A 285 14.66 -19.54 9.45
N ASP A 286 15.86 -20.06 9.71
CA ASP A 286 16.48 -19.93 11.04
C ASP A 286 16.75 -18.45 11.37
N LEU A 287 17.09 -17.64 10.35
CA LEU A 287 17.25 -16.18 10.49
C LEU A 287 15.92 -15.43 10.64
N LEU A 288 14.83 -15.97 10.09
CA LEU A 288 13.48 -15.40 10.20
C LEU A 288 12.78 -15.75 11.52
N LEU A 289 13.26 -16.76 12.24
CA LEU A 289 12.59 -17.30 13.41
C LEU A 289 12.18 -16.23 14.45
N PRO A 290 13.04 -15.27 14.85
CA PRO A 290 12.64 -14.29 15.86
C PRO A 290 11.44 -13.43 15.40
N ALA A 291 11.47 -12.96 14.15
CA ALA A 291 10.35 -12.23 13.55
C ALA A 291 9.10 -13.12 13.46
N ALA A 292 9.26 -14.38 13.07
CA ALA A 292 8.17 -15.33 12.97
C ALA A 292 7.50 -15.58 14.34
N LEU A 293 8.28 -15.69 15.42
CA LEU A 293 7.74 -15.83 16.77
C LEU A 293 6.95 -14.59 17.21
N GLY A 294 7.47 -13.38 16.97
CA GLY A 294 6.73 -12.14 17.25
C GLY A 294 5.41 -12.06 16.49
N VAL A 295 5.43 -12.43 15.21
CA VAL A 295 4.21 -12.51 14.37
C VAL A 295 3.25 -13.58 14.90
N ALA A 296 3.72 -14.76 15.27
CA ALA A 296 2.86 -15.84 15.80
C ALA A 296 2.14 -15.42 17.09
N GLU A 297 2.79 -14.66 17.96
CA GLU A 297 2.19 -14.13 19.20
C GLU A 297 1.11 -13.09 18.89
N ALA A 298 1.39 -12.18 17.96
CA ALA A 298 0.46 -11.12 17.54
C ALA A 298 -0.63 -11.59 16.55
N ALA A 299 -0.50 -12.81 16.00
CA ALA A 299 -1.30 -13.28 14.89
C ALA A 299 -2.81 -13.22 15.15
N ARG A 300 -3.56 -12.97 14.07
CA ARG A 300 -5.03 -12.95 14.06
C ARG A 300 -5.57 -13.92 13.00
N PRO A 301 -6.80 -14.42 13.16
CA PRO A 301 -7.38 -15.38 12.22
C PRO A 301 -7.57 -14.85 10.80
N TRP A 302 -7.69 -13.53 10.61
CA TRP A 302 -7.88 -12.91 9.29
C TRP A 302 -6.58 -12.44 8.62
N SER A 303 -5.44 -12.51 9.31
CA SER A 303 -4.15 -12.03 8.77
C SER A 303 -3.31 -13.17 8.15
N ILE A 304 -3.95 -14.30 7.79
CA ILE A 304 -3.25 -15.51 7.33
C ILE A 304 -2.38 -15.20 6.12
N ASP A 305 -2.98 -14.64 5.08
CA ASP A 305 -2.34 -14.46 3.79
C ASP A 305 -1.24 -13.39 3.80
N ALA A 306 -1.28 -12.49 4.77
CA ALA A 306 -0.41 -11.32 4.81
C ALA A 306 0.68 -11.37 5.90
N THR A 307 0.53 -12.18 6.96
CA THR A 307 1.53 -12.25 8.04
C THR A 307 2.08 -13.66 8.30
N TRP A 308 1.38 -14.47 9.10
CA TRP A 308 1.93 -15.75 9.56
C TRP A 308 1.88 -16.87 8.51
N GLY A 309 0.98 -16.79 7.52
CA GLY A 309 0.93 -17.76 6.42
C GLY A 309 2.17 -17.74 5.53
N PRO A 310 2.60 -16.58 5.01
CA PRO A 310 3.85 -16.45 4.25
C PRO A 310 5.09 -16.95 4.99
N LEU A 311 5.21 -16.66 6.29
CA LEU A 311 6.29 -17.17 7.13
C LEU A 311 6.23 -18.70 7.32
N LEU A 312 5.01 -19.25 7.42
CA LEU A 312 4.81 -20.70 7.48
C LEU A 312 5.19 -21.37 6.16
N ALA A 313 4.83 -20.77 5.02
CA ALA A 313 5.26 -21.26 3.71
C ALA A 313 6.79 -21.21 3.56
N ALA A 314 7.45 -20.15 4.05
CA ALA A 314 8.91 -20.04 4.05
C ALA A 314 9.57 -21.11 4.94
N ALA A 315 8.94 -21.47 6.07
CA ALA A 315 9.42 -22.55 6.94
C ALA A 315 9.28 -23.94 6.29
N PHE A 316 8.35 -24.12 5.35
CA PHE A 316 7.99 -25.41 4.74
C PHE A 316 7.92 -25.35 3.21
N PRO A 317 9.06 -25.10 2.52
CA PRO A 317 9.09 -24.98 1.07
C PRO A 317 8.73 -26.28 0.35
N GLN A 318 8.11 -26.16 -0.83
CA GLN A 318 7.71 -27.29 -1.68
C GLN A 318 8.73 -27.54 -2.81
N PRO A 319 8.94 -28.80 -3.25
CA PRO A 319 8.29 -30.02 -2.78
C PRO A 319 8.90 -30.56 -1.49
N ARG A 320 8.06 -31.13 -0.62
CA ARG A 320 8.49 -31.67 0.67
C ARG A 320 9.50 -32.83 0.53
N PRO A 321 10.53 -32.91 1.38
CA PRO A 321 11.35 -34.11 1.49
C PRO A 321 10.54 -35.31 2.04
N ALA A 322 10.86 -36.52 1.57
CA ALA A 322 10.11 -37.77 1.84
C ALA A 322 9.96 -38.16 3.33
N ARG A 323 10.76 -37.57 4.22
CA ARG A 323 10.57 -37.64 5.68
C ARG A 323 10.69 -36.23 6.25
N LEU A 324 9.60 -35.72 6.82
CA LEU A 324 9.63 -34.45 7.53
C LEU A 324 10.39 -34.66 8.86
N ARG A 325 11.67 -34.27 8.87
CA ARG A 325 12.39 -34.04 10.13
C ARG A 325 12.36 -32.56 10.39
N LEU A 326 11.62 -32.15 11.42
CA LEU A 326 11.53 -30.75 11.79
C LEU A 326 12.86 -30.25 12.38
N GLY A 327 13.39 -29.18 11.80
CA GLY A 327 14.46 -28.39 12.41
C GLY A 327 14.00 -27.72 13.72
N ALA A 328 14.95 -27.15 14.47
CA ALA A 328 14.65 -26.47 15.73
C ALA A 328 13.74 -25.24 15.49
N ALA A 329 14.02 -24.41 14.48
CA ALA A 329 13.19 -23.26 14.14
C ALA A 329 11.77 -23.64 13.70
N GLN A 330 11.63 -24.64 12.83
CA GLN A 330 10.31 -25.13 12.40
C GLN A 330 9.47 -25.60 13.60
N ARG A 331 10.07 -26.34 14.55
CA ARG A 331 9.38 -26.77 15.78
C ARG A 331 8.99 -25.60 16.68
N ALA A 332 9.89 -24.64 16.87
CA ALA A 332 9.62 -23.46 17.68
C ALA A 332 8.46 -22.65 17.09
N TYR A 333 8.47 -22.41 15.77
CA TYR A 333 7.44 -21.62 15.12
C TYR A 333 6.06 -22.31 15.13
N LEU A 334 6.00 -23.61 14.79
CA LEU A 334 4.76 -24.38 14.90
C LEU A 334 4.22 -24.41 16.33
N SER A 335 5.11 -24.51 17.34
CA SER A 335 4.71 -24.48 18.74
C SER A 335 4.12 -23.12 19.14
N ALA A 336 4.69 -22.02 18.65
CA ALA A 336 4.17 -20.68 18.89
C ALA A 336 2.78 -20.47 18.26
N LEU A 337 2.59 -20.90 17.00
CA LEU A 337 1.27 -20.87 16.34
C LEU A 337 0.24 -21.74 17.07
N ALA A 338 0.65 -22.91 17.56
CA ALA A 338 -0.20 -23.79 18.35
C ALA A 338 -0.50 -23.24 19.75
N ALA A 339 0.34 -22.35 20.30
CA ALA A 339 0.11 -21.71 21.59
C ALA A 339 -0.87 -20.53 21.51
N ASN A 340 -1.00 -19.88 20.35
CA ASN A 340 -1.90 -18.75 20.17
C ASN A 340 -3.38 -19.22 20.10
N ASP A 341 -4.10 -19.13 21.22
CA ASP A 341 -5.51 -19.52 21.30
C ASP A 341 -6.40 -18.80 20.28
N THR A 342 -6.11 -17.54 19.95
CA THR A 342 -6.92 -16.74 19.02
C THR A 342 -6.98 -17.39 17.65
N LEU A 343 -5.87 -17.97 17.18
CA LEU A 343 -5.80 -18.67 15.89
C LEU A 343 -6.68 -19.92 15.85
N TRP A 344 -7.01 -20.52 16.99
CA TRP A 344 -7.72 -21.80 17.09
C TRP A 344 -9.15 -21.70 17.63
N ARG A 345 -9.62 -20.50 18.00
CA ARG A 345 -10.98 -20.28 18.51
C ARG A 345 -12.07 -20.68 17.52
N GLU A 346 -11.85 -20.41 16.24
CA GLU A 346 -12.81 -20.68 15.18
C GLU A 346 -12.21 -21.65 14.16
N GLN A 347 -13.06 -22.52 13.61
CA GLN A 347 -12.68 -23.33 12.47
C GLN A 347 -12.71 -22.45 11.21
N ARG A 348 -11.58 -22.35 10.52
CA ARG A 348 -11.50 -21.61 9.26
C ARG A 348 -10.99 -22.50 8.14
N GLN A 349 -11.60 -22.32 6.96
CA GLN A 349 -11.27 -23.07 5.77
C GLN A 349 -9.89 -22.68 5.22
N ASP A 350 -9.59 -21.38 5.13
CA ASP A 350 -8.29 -20.85 4.68
C ASP A 350 -7.09 -21.39 5.49
N ARG A 351 -7.18 -21.45 6.82
CA ARG A 351 -6.16 -22.08 7.68
C ARG A 351 -5.99 -23.56 7.34
N THR A 352 -7.10 -24.26 7.13
CA THR A 352 -7.10 -25.70 6.83
C THR A 352 -6.42 -25.95 5.50
N GLU A 353 -6.76 -25.17 4.47
CA GLU A 353 -6.17 -25.23 3.13
C GLU A 353 -4.67 -24.90 3.15
N LEU A 354 -4.25 -23.87 3.90
CA LEU A 354 -2.84 -23.53 4.07
C LEU A 354 -2.04 -24.69 4.72
N LEU A 355 -2.52 -25.22 5.84
CA LEU A 355 -1.82 -26.29 6.56
C LEU A 355 -1.75 -27.57 5.71
N ASP A 356 -2.86 -27.96 5.09
CA ASP A 356 -2.92 -29.15 4.23
C ASP A 356 -2.04 -28.98 2.98
N GLY A 357 -2.05 -27.81 2.34
CA GLY A 357 -1.19 -27.48 1.21
C GLY A 357 0.31 -27.52 1.55
N LEU A 358 0.67 -27.29 2.81
CA LEU A 358 2.05 -27.46 3.32
C LEU A 358 2.32 -28.88 3.86
N GLY A 359 1.33 -29.78 3.84
CA GLY A 359 1.41 -31.14 4.36
C GLY A 359 1.56 -31.20 5.89
N LEU A 360 1.04 -30.20 6.58
CA LEU A 360 1.01 -30.11 8.04
C LEU A 360 -0.34 -30.61 8.58
N PRO A 361 -0.39 -31.12 9.82
CA PRO A 361 -1.66 -31.44 10.45
C PRO A 361 -2.56 -30.20 10.56
N VAL A 362 -3.86 -30.38 10.29
CA VAL A 362 -4.83 -29.28 10.29
C VAL A 362 -5.41 -28.98 11.68
N ASP A 363 -5.21 -29.87 12.64
CA ASP A 363 -5.67 -29.73 14.03
C ASP A 363 -4.54 -29.36 14.99
N ARG A 364 -4.90 -28.54 15.99
CA ARG A 364 -3.98 -27.99 16.99
C ARG A 364 -3.23 -29.09 17.76
N ALA A 365 -3.94 -30.16 18.14
CA ALA A 365 -3.39 -31.23 18.97
C ALA A 365 -2.33 -32.03 18.21
N ALA A 366 -2.55 -32.32 16.93
CA ALA A 366 -1.58 -32.98 16.08
C ALA A 366 -0.34 -32.11 15.81
N ILE A 367 -0.50 -30.78 15.67
CA ILE A 367 0.66 -29.87 15.60
C ILE A 367 1.47 -29.92 16.90
N GLN A 368 0.81 -29.87 18.07
CA GLN A 368 1.49 -29.96 19.37
C GLN A 368 2.22 -31.31 19.55
N ALA A 369 1.61 -32.42 19.13
CA ALA A 369 2.25 -33.72 19.13
C ALA A 369 3.47 -33.76 18.20
N LEU A 370 3.36 -33.15 17.01
CA LEU A 370 4.43 -33.10 16.03
C LEU A 370 5.65 -32.32 16.54
N THR A 371 5.46 -31.25 17.33
CA THR A 371 6.57 -30.43 17.83
C THR A 371 7.24 -31.02 19.08
N THR A 372 6.55 -31.90 19.81
CA THR A 372 7.07 -32.58 21.02
C THR A 372 7.77 -33.90 20.73
N ALA A 373 7.49 -34.55 19.58
CA ALA A 373 8.00 -35.87 19.23
C ALA A 373 9.41 -35.90 18.61
N GLY A 374 10.19 -34.80 18.69
CA GLY A 374 11.44 -34.61 17.93
C GLY A 374 12.72 -34.57 18.75
#